data_AF-A0A519L3H2-F1
#
_entry.id   AF-A0A519L3H2-F1
#
_cell.length_a   1.000
_cell.length_b   1.000
_cell.length_c   1.000
_cell.angle_alpha   90.00
_cell.angle_beta   90.00
_cell.angle_gamma   90.00
#
_symmetry.space_group_name_H-M   'P 1'
#
loop_
_entity.id
_entity.type
_entity.pdbx_description
1 polymer ?
#
loop_
_entity_poly.entity_id
_entity_poly.type
_entity_poly.pdbx_seq_one_letter_code
_entity_poly.pdbx_strand_id
1 'polypeptide(L)'
;MRRTAVILAIGAALGVSACGDGGSAVATRDRAADRAEAVLTSAAAGPVEAAETASEGPKPVLTANRRETVDAKITRLFERNGADFNARSAEDYLGKVQAFTGRPPADAERVERPNGDVLLYQASTNTFAVVSRDGVAKTMFKPRDGAAYWAEQKAAAPTFGQRRSSGNEGGNG
;
A
#
# COMPACT_ATOMS: atom_id res chain seq x y z
N MET A 1 -1.28 -54.18 -23.29
CA MET A 1 -2.17 -54.48 -24.45
C MET A 1 -2.25 -53.25 -25.35
N ARG A 2 -2.68 -53.35 -26.62
CA ARG A 2 -2.56 -52.28 -27.65
C ARG A 2 -3.90 -51.64 -28.04
N ARG A 3 -3.96 -50.29 -28.06
CA ARG A 3 -4.59 -49.34 -29.03
C ARG A 3 -3.85 -47.98 -28.89
N THR A 4 -3.58 -47.06 -29.84
CA THR A 4 -3.89 -46.78 -31.28
C THR A 4 -5.29 -46.22 -31.63
N ALA A 5 -5.44 -45.04 -32.25
CA ALA A 5 -4.48 -43.97 -32.60
C ALA A 5 -5.07 -42.53 -32.40
N VAL A 6 -5.28 -41.58 -33.33
CA VAL A 6 -5.21 -41.56 -34.81
C VAL A 6 -5.11 -40.12 -35.42
N ILE A 7 -4.16 -39.92 -36.36
CA ILE A 7 -4.13 -38.99 -37.54
C ILE A 7 -4.17 -37.43 -37.40
N LEU A 8 -3.23 -36.81 -38.17
CA LEU A 8 -3.13 -35.52 -38.94
C LEU A 8 -4.24 -34.42 -38.87
N ALA A 9 -4.01 -33.15 -39.28
CA ALA A 9 -2.82 -32.32 -39.61
C ALA A 9 -3.22 -30.87 -40.00
N ILE A 10 -2.22 -29.96 -40.16
CA ILE A 10 -2.27 -28.64 -40.87
C ILE A 10 -3.18 -27.58 -40.19
N GLY A 11 -2.85 -26.29 -40.12
CA GLY A 11 -1.67 -25.53 -40.56
C GLY A 11 -2.01 -24.04 -40.72
N ALA A 12 -1.18 -23.30 -41.47
CA ALA A 12 -1.28 -21.86 -41.76
C ALA A 12 -1.04 -20.89 -40.59
N ALA A 13 -0.36 -19.78 -40.88
CA ALA A 13 -0.09 -18.67 -39.97
C ALA A 13 -0.73 -17.38 -40.50
N LEU A 14 -1.12 -16.48 -39.60
CA LEU A 14 -1.49 -15.10 -39.92
C LEU A 14 -0.83 -14.17 -38.91
N GLY A 15 -0.05 -13.22 -39.40
CA GLY A 15 0.41 -12.07 -38.63
C GLY A 15 -0.53 -10.89 -38.82
N VAL A 16 -0.71 -10.07 -37.79
CA VAL A 16 -1.40 -8.78 -37.87
C VAL A 16 -0.48 -7.70 -37.32
N SER A 17 -0.46 -6.55 -37.98
CA SER A 17 0.51 -5.48 -37.78
C SER A 17 0.28 -4.65 -36.51
N ALA A 18 1.34 -3.93 -36.14
CA ALA A 18 1.41 -2.75 -35.30
C ALA A 18 0.08 -2.10 -34.86
N CYS A 19 -0.07 -1.94 -33.54
CA CYS A 19 -0.80 -0.83 -32.97
C CYS A 19 0.25 0.14 -32.39
N GLY A 20 0.30 1.37 -32.91
CA GLY A 20 1.16 2.43 -32.38
C GLY A 20 0.36 3.26 -31.38
N ASP A 21 0.70 3.17 -30.10
CA ASP A 21 -0.04 3.88 -29.06
C ASP A 21 0.27 5.39 -29.08
N GLY A 22 -0.78 6.20 -29.02
CA GLY A 22 -0.72 7.61 -29.42
C GLY A 22 -0.11 8.51 -28.35
N GLY A 23 0.87 9.34 -28.74
CA GLY A 23 1.43 10.37 -27.89
C GLY A 23 0.36 11.37 -27.41
N SER A 24 -0.10 11.22 -26.17
CA SER A 24 -1.13 12.07 -25.56
C SER A 24 -0.56 13.45 -25.19
N ALA A 25 -0.55 14.36 -26.16
CA ALA A 25 -0.20 15.75 -25.95
C ALA A 25 -1.25 16.44 -25.07
N VAL A 26 -0.87 16.86 -23.86
CA VAL A 26 -1.76 17.62 -22.97
C VAL A 26 -1.97 19.04 -23.53
N ALA A 27 -3.21 19.36 -23.89
CA ALA A 27 -3.57 20.68 -24.40
C ALA A 27 -3.40 21.75 -23.31
N THR A 28 -2.39 22.60 -23.44
CA THR A 28 -2.23 23.81 -22.60
C THR A 28 -3.40 24.75 -22.85
N ARG A 29 -4.31 24.85 -21.88
CA ARG A 29 -5.55 25.61 -22.05
C ARG A 29 -5.27 27.11 -21.99
N ASP A 30 -5.62 27.80 -23.07
CA ASP A 30 -5.41 29.23 -23.24
C ASP A 30 -6.07 30.06 -22.12
N ARG A 31 -5.38 31.13 -21.71
CA ARG A 31 -5.94 32.26 -20.96
C ARG A 31 -5.12 33.53 -21.23
N ALA A 32 -5.32 34.13 -22.39
CA ALA A 32 -5.14 35.56 -22.57
C ALA A 32 -6.16 36.38 -21.74
N ALA A 33 -5.93 37.70 -21.63
CA ALA A 33 -6.75 38.73 -20.96
C ALA A 33 -6.86 38.62 -19.40
N ASP A 34 -6.73 39.70 -18.63
CA ASP A 34 -6.16 41.04 -18.94
C ASP A 34 -5.61 41.70 -17.66
N ARG A 35 -5.13 42.96 -17.73
CA ARG A 35 -4.35 43.65 -16.71
C ARG A 35 -5.02 44.94 -16.23
N ALA A 36 -5.45 44.97 -14.97
CA ALA A 36 -5.87 46.20 -14.30
C ALA A 36 -5.38 46.23 -12.83
N GLU A 37 -4.87 47.37 -12.39
CA GLU A 37 -4.38 47.65 -11.03
C GLU A 37 -5.27 48.72 -10.38
N ALA A 38 -5.54 48.65 -9.06
CA ALA A 38 -5.75 49.83 -8.21
C ALA A 38 -5.87 49.51 -6.69
N VAL A 39 -4.89 50.00 -5.92
CA VAL A 39 -5.05 50.83 -4.69
C VAL A 39 -6.09 50.43 -3.62
N LEU A 40 -5.56 49.92 -2.48
CA LEU A 40 -5.73 50.38 -1.08
C LEU A 40 -7.01 51.18 -0.70
N THR A 41 -7.63 50.98 0.48
CA THR A 41 -7.14 51.56 1.76
C THR A 41 -7.99 51.15 2.99
N SER A 42 -7.33 50.64 4.06
CA SER A 42 -7.63 50.79 5.52
C SER A 42 -9.01 50.42 6.14
N ALA A 43 -9.18 50.15 7.45
CA ALA A 43 -8.47 49.27 8.41
C ALA A 43 -9.25 49.21 9.76
N ALA A 44 -9.37 48.03 10.37
CA ALA A 44 -9.55 47.79 11.83
C ALA A 44 -9.44 46.26 12.08
N ALA A 45 -8.32 45.71 12.55
CA ALA A 45 -7.78 45.79 13.92
C ALA A 45 -8.55 44.93 14.96
N GLY A 46 -8.44 43.60 14.82
CA GLY A 46 -8.63 42.64 15.92
C GLY A 46 -7.27 42.07 16.35
N PRO A 47 -6.93 41.99 17.65
CA PRO A 47 -5.61 41.52 18.08
C PRO A 47 -5.33 40.04 17.82
N VAL A 48 -4.03 39.74 17.77
CA VAL A 48 -3.43 38.42 17.52
C VAL A 48 -3.81 37.35 18.54
N GLU A 49 -3.94 36.12 18.06
CA GLU A 49 -3.11 35.02 18.56
C GLU A 49 -2.65 34.16 17.36
N ALA A 50 -1.44 33.59 17.42
CA ALA A 50 -0.82 32.94 16.28
C ALA A 50 -0.02 31.70 16.69
N ALA A 51 -0.54 30.51 16.34
CA ALA A 51 0.22 29.31 16.04
C ALA A 51 -0.69 28.28 15.36
N GLU A 52 -0.13 27.57 14.38
CA GLU A 52 -0.35 26.15 14.01
C GLU A 52 -1.78 25.54 14.14
N THR A 53 -2.31 24.89 13.10
CA THR A 53 -1.61 23.81 12.40
C THR A 53 -1.54 23.96 10.87
N ALA A 54 -0.52 23.32 10.29
CA ALA A 54 -0.42 23.14 8.85
C ALA A 54 -1.58 22.29 8.30
N SER A 55 -1.85 22.41 7.01
CA SER A 55 -2.81 21.58 6.29
C SER A 55 -2.30 20.13 6.19
N GLU A 56 -2.52 19.34 7.24
CA GLU A 56 -2.24 17.90 7.23
C GLU A 56 -3.34 17.21 6.40
N GLY A 57 -3.10 17.14 5.08
CA GLY A 57 -3.89 16.33 4.17
C GLY A 57 -3.96 14.87 4.68
N PRO A 58 -5.10 14.18 4.49
CA PRO A 58 -5.40 12.94 5.19
C PRO A 58 -4.29 11.89 4.97
N LYS A 59 -3.65 11.48 6.08
CA LYS A 59 -2.57 10.48 6.07
C LYS A 59 -3.03 9.25 5.27
N PRO A 60 -2.27 8.78 4.26
CA PRO A 60 -2.70 7.69 3.41
C PRO A 60 -2.87 6.42 4.24
N VAL A 61 -4.01 5.75 4.11
CA VAL A 61 -4.33 4.56 4.93
C VAL A 61 -3.35 3.41 4.66
N LEU A 62 -2.93 3.25 3.40
CA LEU A 62 -2.00 2.21 2.96
C LEU A 62 -0.79 2.81 2.25
N THR A 63 0.38 2.25 2.55
CA THR A 63 1.66 2.58 1.89
C THR A 63 1.63 2.24 0.39
N ALA A 64 1.74 3.24 -0.48
CA ALA A 64 1.97 3.07 -1.92
C ALA A 64 3.42 2.67 -2.24
N ASN A 65 3.70 2.30 -3.50
CA ASN A 65 5.07 2.27 -4.03
C ASN A 65 5.08 2.57 -5.55
N ARG A 66 6.24 2.79 -6.17
CA ARG A 66 6.36 3.16 -7.60
C ARG A 66 5.68 2.18 -8.57
N ARG A 67 5.45 0.92 -8.16
CA ARG A 67 4.88 -0.16 -8.98
C ARG A 67 3.41 -0.46 -8.66
N GLU A 68 2.80 0.21 -7.67
CA GLU A 68 1.45 -0.08 -7.20
C GLU A 68 0.81 1.18 -6.57
N THR A 69 -0.30 1.64 -7.14
CA THR A 69 -1.11 2.74 -6.58
C THR A 69 -1.80 2.32 -5.29
N VAL A 70 -2.26 3.30 -4.50
CA VAL A 70 -3.00 3.01 -3.25
C VAL A 70 -4.25 2.17 -3.57
N ASP A 71 -4.99 2.51 -4.61
CA ASP A 71 -6.26 1.85 -4.99
C ASP A 71 -6.04 0.42 -5.50
N ALA A 72 -5.02 0.21 -6.35
CA ALA A 72 -4.64 -1.14 -6.78
C ALA A 72 -4.23 -2.03 -5.60
N LYS A 73 -3.53 -1.45 -4.61
CA LYS A 73 -3.17 -2.14 -3.37
C LYS A 73 -4.40 -2.42 -2.50
N ILE A 74 -5.33 -1.47 -2.37
CA ILE A 74 -6.62 -1.65 -1.66
C ILE A 74 -7.36 -2.86 -2.23
N THR A 75 -7.59 -2.87 -3.54
CA THR A 75 -8.27 -3.98 -4.24
C THR A 75 -7.56 -5.31 -4.04
N ARG A 76 -6.24 -5.40 -4.28
CA ARG A 76 -5.48 -6.65 -4.10
C ARG A 76 -5.40 -7.14 -2.65
N LEU A 77 -5.50 -6.26 -1.65
CA LEU A 77 -5.61 -6.66 -0.24
C LEU A 77 -7.03 -7.13 0.11
N PHE A 78 -8.07 -6.51 -0.48
CA PHE A 78 -9.46 -6.93 -0.34
C PHE A 78 -9.74 -8.29 -1.01
N GLU A 79 -9.35 -8.47 -2.28
CA GLU A 79 -9.56 -9.73 -3.01
C GLU A 79 -8.97 -10.95 -2.30
N ARG A 80 -7.79 -10.78 -1.67
CA ARG A 80 -7.06 -11.89 -1.05
C ARG A 80 -7.49 -12.18 0.40
N ASN A 81 -7.83 -11.17 1.19
CA ASN A 81 -8.13 -11.36 2.63
C ASN A 81 -9.50 -10.82 3.07
N GLY A 82 -10.26 -10.15 2.21
CA GLY A 82 -11.52 -9.47 2.59
C GLY A 82 -12.58 -10.41 3.16
N ALA A 83 -12.69 -11.61 2.58
CA ALA A 83 -13.59 -12.66 3.08
C ALA A 83 -13.31 -13.05 4.54
N ASP A 84 -12.03 -13.14 4.94
CA ASP A 84 -11.62 -13.53 6.30
C ASP A 84 -12.13 -12.54 7.39
N PHE A 85 -12.41 -11.30 6.99
CA PHE A 85 -12.93 -10.21 7.84
C PHE A 85 -14.40 -9.89 7.56
N ASN A 86 -15.11 -10.76 6.84
CA ASN A 86 -16.48 -10.55 6.37
C ASN A 86 -16.65 -9.16 5.71
N ALA A 87 -15.67 -8.75 4.89
CA ALA A 87 -15.70 -7.47 4.22
C ALA A 87 -16.58 -7.52 2.96
N ARG A 88 -17.48 -6.54 2.82
CA ARG A 88 -18.44 -6.46 1.71
C ARG A 88 -17.91 -5.72 0.49
N SER A 89 -16.91 -4.85 0.69
CA SER A 89 -16.23 -4.10 -0.36
C SER A 89 -14.80 -3.79 0.07
N ALA A 90 -14.00 -3.22 -0.84
CA ALA A 90 -12.62 -2.87 -0.55
C ALA A 90 -12.51 -1.70 0.45
N GLU A 91 -13.51 -0.81 0.49
CA GLU A 91 -13.62 0.31 1.43
C GLU A 91 -14.00 -0.17 2.84
N ASP A 92 -14.93 -1.13 2.95
CA ASP A 92 -15.28 -1.78 4.23
C ASP A 92 -14.07 -2.55 4.80
N TYR A 93 -13.33 -3.25 3.94
CA TYR A 93 -12.06 -3.86 4.32
C TYR A 93 -11.03 -2.81 4.77
N LEU A 94 -10.89 -1.70 4.05
CA LEU A 94 -9.99 -0.61 4.38
C LEU A 94 -10.36 0.09 5.71
N GLY A 95 -11.65 0.19 6.02
CA GLY A 95 -12.15 0.65 7.33
C GLY A 95 -11.74 -0.28 8.46
N LYS A 96 -11.83 -1.61 8.24
CA LYS A 96 -11.39 -2.62 9.22
C LYS A 96 -9.87 -2.59 9.43
N VAL A 97 -9.08 -2.36 8.37
CA VAL A 97 -7.63 -2.11 8.48
C VAL A 97 -7.36 -0.88 9.37
N GLN A 98 -8.01 0.25 9.10
CA GLN A 98 -7.84 1.49 9.89
C GLN A 98 -8.19 1.29 11.36
N ALA A 99 -9.31 0.63 11.65
CA ALA A 99 -9.74 0.35 13.01
C ALA A 99 -8.68 -0.48 13.76
N PHE A 100 -8.23 -1.58 13.17
CA PHE A 100 -7.26 -2.49 13.80
C PHE A 100 -5.87 -1.87 13.97
N THR A 101 -5.35 -1.15 12.97
CA THR A 101 -4.00 -0.57 13.06
C THR A 101 -3.94 0.76 13.83
N GLY A 102 -5.01 1.55 13.77
CA GLY A 102 -5.11 2.85 14.45
C GLY A 102 -5.54 2.75 15.92
N ARG A 103 -6.33 1.74 16.28
CA ARG A 103 -6.70 1.41 17.67
C ARG A 103 -6.66 -0.11 17.89
N PRO A 104 -5.46 -0.71 18.02
CA PRO A 104 -5.33 -2.13 18.29
C PRO A 104 -6.08 -2.54 19.56
N PRO A 105 -6.82 -3.67 19.55
CA PRO A 105 -7.44 -4.22 20.75
C PRO A 105 -6.45 -4.48 21.89
N ALA A 106 -6.91 -4.46 23.13
CA ALA A 106 -6.06 -4.60 24.32
C ALA A 106 -5.38 -5.98 24.45
N ASP A 107 -5.89 -7.00 23.75
CA ASP A 107 -5.32 -8.35 23.62
C ASP A 107 -4.44 -8.53 22.37
N ALA A 108 -4.13 -7.45 21.65
CA ALA A 108 -3.19 -7.47 20.53
C ALA A 108 -1.74 -7.32 21.02
N GLU A 109 -0.91 -8.32 20.76
CA GLU A 109 0.53 -8.23 20.94
C GLU A 109 1.17 -7.31 19.89
N ARG A 110 2.27 -6.63 20.26
CA ARG A 110 3.07 -5.75 19.40
C ARG A 110 4.54 -6.15 19.43
N VAL A 111 5.20 -6.14 18.27
CA VAL A 111 6.67 -6.16 18.15
C VAL A 111 7.12 -5.14 17.12
N GLU A 112 8.18 -4.40 17.42
CA GLU A 112 8.79 -3.43 16.52
C GLU A 112 10.06 -4.00 15.88
N ARG A 113 10.30 -3.67 14.61
CA ARG A 113 11.45 -4.13 13.83
C ARG A 113 12.54 -3.05 13.75
N PRO A 114 13.82 -3.40 13.49
CA PRO A 114 14.91 -2.41 13.37
C PRO A 114 14.71 -1.31 12.31
N ASN A 115 13.77 -1.47 11.37
CA ASN A 115 13.40 -0.44 10.40
C ASN A 115 12.23 0.46 10.85
N GLY A 116 11.81 0.38 12.12
CA GLY A 116 10.68 1.11 12.70
C GLY A 116 9.30 0.57 12.31
N ASP A 117 9.20 -0.51 11.53
CA ASP A 117 7.91 -1.13 11.23
C ASP A 117 7.38 -1.88 12.43
N VAL A 118 6.08 -1.75 12.66
CA VAL A 118 5.36 -2.40 13.77
C VAL A 118 4.61 -3.60 13.23
N LEU A 119 4.76 -4.75 13.90
CA LEU A 119 3.93 -5.93 13.73
C LEU A 119 2.90 -5.97 14.86
N LEU A 120 1.64 -6.28 14.50
CA LEU A 120 0.52 -6.42 15.43
C LEU A 120 -0.13 -7.78 15.25
N TYR A 121 -0.47 -8.47 16.34
CA TYR A 121 -1.19 -9.74 16.29
C TYR A 121 -2.20 -9.87 17.43
N GLN A 122 -3.48 -10.06 17.09
CA GLN A 122 -4.55 -10.36 18.05
C GLN A 122 -4.94 -11.84 17.95
N ALA A 123 -4.69 -12.59 19.02
CA ALA A 123 -4.92 -14.04 19.04
C ALA A 123 -6.41 -14.41 18.98
N SER A 124 -7.29 -13.65 19.65
CA SER A 124 -8.72 -13.94 19.76
C SER A 124 -9.47 -13.90 18.42
N THR A 125 -9.04 -13.07 17.48
CA THR A 125 -9.63 -12.95 16.12
C THR A 125 -8.75 -13.59 15.04
N ASN A 126 -7.56 -14.07 15.40
CA ASN A 126 -6.47 -14.44 14.52
C ASN A 126 -6.13 -13.34 13.49
N THR A 127 -5.98 -12.08 13.95
CA THR A 127 -5.70 -10.94 13.06
C THR A 127 -4.24 -10.52 13.17
N PHE A 128 -3.53 -10.51 12.03
CA PHE A 128 -2.17 -9.96 11.92
C PHE A 128 -2.17 -8.70 11.04
N ALA A 129 -1.38 -7.70 11.42
CA ALA A 129 -1.15 -6.51 10.61
C ALA A 129 0.29 -6.00 10.70
N VAL A 130 0.69 -5.19 9.70
CA VAL A 130 1.97 -4.49 9.67
C VAL A 130 1.72 -3.01 9.43
N VAL A 131 2.37 -2.16 10.22
CA VAL A 131 2.31 -0.68 10.14
C VAL A 131 3.71 -0.13 9.89
N SER A 132 3.85 0.99 9.19
CA SER A 132 5.12 1.72 9.09
C SER A 132 5.44 2.46 10.38
N ARG A 133 6.71 2.86 10.51
CA ARG A 133 7.17 3.79 11.56
C ARG A 133 6.34 5.08 11.64
N ASP A 134 5.79 5.48 10.51
CA ASP A 134 5.03 6.72 10.29
C ASP A 134 3.50 6.51 10.50
N GLY A 135 3.10 5.35 11.05
CA GLY A 135 1.71 5.02 11.40
C GLY A 135 0.85 4.49 10.24
N VAL A 136 1.39 4.36 9.04
CA VAL A 136 0.64 3.96 7.84
C VAL A 136 0.59 2.44 7.70
N ALA A 137 -0.59 1.85 7.47
CA ALA A 137 -0.70 0.41 7.31
C ALA A 137 0.03 -0.10 6.05
N LYS A 138 0.54 -1.33 6.12
CA LYS A 138 1.20 -2.02 5.00
C LYS A 138 0.42 -3.23 4.52
N THR A 139 -0.17 -3.98 5.45
CA THR A 139 -1.07 -5.12 5.20
C THR A 139 -1.85 -5.47 6.47
N MET A 140 -2.94 -6.22 6.29
CA MET A 140 -3.66 -6.98 7.31
C MET A 140 -4.09 -8.32 6.67
N PHE A 141 -4.15 -9.40 7.45
CA PHE A 141 -4.69 -10.71 7.04
C PHE A 141 -4.89 -11.62 8.26
N LYS A 142 -5.51 -12.78 8.08
CA LYS A 142 -5.50 -13.87 9.07
C LYS A 142 -4.46 -14.93 8.69
N PRO A 143 -3.39 -15.14 9.48
CA PRO A 143 -2.39 -16.16 9.17
C PRO A 143 -2.97 -17.56 9.35
N ARG A 144 -2.67 -18.46 8.40
CA ARG A 144 -3.18 -19.85 8.41
C ARG A 144 -2.74 -20.61 9.67
N ASP A 145 -1.49 -20.41 10.06
CA ASP A 145 -0.83 -21.09 11.18
C ASP A 145 -1.00 -20.32 12.52
N GLY A 146 -1.81 -19.26 12.51
CA GLY A 146 -2.22 -18.50 13.70
C GLY A 146 -1.07 -18.06 14.60
N ALA A 147 -1.10 -18.51 15.85
CA ALA A 147 -0.08 -18.18 16.85
C ALA A 147 1.33 -18.71 16.49
N ALA A 148 1.46 -19.76 15.67
CA ALA A 148 2.76 -20.26 15.22
C ALA A 148 3.40 -19.28 14.23
N TYR A 149 2.62 -18.73 13.29
CA TYR A 149 3.07 -17.65 12.41
C TYR A 149 3.50 -16.41 13.22
N TRP A 150 2.74 -16.05 14.26
CA TRP A 150 3.13 -14.94 15.13
C TRP A 150 4.45 -15.21 15.89
N ALA A 151 4.65 -16.41 16.42
CA ALA A 151 5.91 -16.80 17.06
C ALA A 151 7.11 -16.69 16.10
N GLU A 152 6.95 -17.12 14.84
CA GLU A 152 7.96 -16.95 13.80
C GLU A 152 8.25 -15.46 13.52
N GLN A 153 7.22 -14.63 13.36
CA GLN A 153 7.38 -13.19 13.15
C GLN A 153 8.10 -12.50 14.31
N LYS A 154 7.81 -12.88 15.56
CA LYS A 154 8.53 -12.38 16.75
C LYS A 154 10.00 -12.80 16.74
N ALA A 155 10.31 -14.06 16.41
CA ALA A 155 11.68 -14.57 16.35
C ALA A 155 12.50 -13.93 15.20
N ALA A 156 11.89 -13.67 14.05
CA ALA A 156 12.55 -13.07 12.90
C ALA A 156 12.79 -11.56 13.05
N ALA A 157 11.89 -10.85 13.75
CA ALA A 157 11.85 -9.38 13.81
C ALA A 157 13.20 -8.69 14.13
N PRO A 158 14.02 -9.14 15.11
CA PRO A 158 15.29 -8.49 15.44
C PRO A 158 16.33 -8.52 14.30
N THR A 159 16.20 -9.46 13.36
CA THR A 159 17.13 -9.63 12.23
C THR A 159 16.60 -9.06 10.91
N PHE A 160 15.41 -8.44 10.93
CA PHE A 160 14.70 -8.04 9.72
C PHE A 160 15.51 -7.04 8.88
N GLY A 161 15.79 -7.44 7.63
CA GLY A 161 16.51 -6.64 6.65
C GLY A 161 18.05 -6.77 6.65
N GLN A 162 18.65 -7.36 7.69
CA GLN A 162 20.11 -7.38 7.91
C GLN A 162 20.89 -8.18 6.86
N ARG A 163 20.35 -9.30 6.35
CA ARG A 163 21.01 -10.21 5.39
C ARG A 163 21.31 -9.63 4.00
N ARG A 164 21.22 -8.30 3.82
CA ARG A 164 21.47 -7.58 2.57
C ARG A 164 22.72 -6.68 2.62
N SER A 165 23.27 -6.43 3.81
CA SER A 165 24.44 -5.56 3.97
C SER A 165 25.78 -6.33 3.95
N SER A 166 25.78 -7.61 4.35
CA SER A 166 26.98 -8.45 4.49
C SER A 166 27.39 -9.15 3.19
N GLY A 167 27.23 -8.49 2.03
CA GLY A 167 27.35 -9.11 0.70
C GLY A 167 28.26 -8.39 -0.29
N ASN A 168 28.98 -7.35 0.14
CA ASN A 168 29.77 -6.47 -0.73
C ASN A 168 31.28 -6.42 -0.34
N GLU A 169 31.72 -7.26 0.59
CA GLU A 169 33.10 -7.32 1.08
C GLU A 169 33.66 -8.73 0.88
N GLY A 170 34.35 -8.95 -0.24
CA GLY A 170 34.90 -10.27 -0.62
C GLY A 170 35.34 -10.40 -2.08
N GLY A 171 35.74 -9.30 -2.72
CA GLY A 171 35.92 -9.21 -4.18
C GLY A 171 37.24 -8.61 -4.65
N ASN A 172 38.33 -8.76 -3.88
CA ASN A 172 39.69 -8.46 -4.35
C ASN A 172 40.72 -9.30 -3.59
N GLY A 173 41.42 -10.18 -4.32
CA GLY A 173 42.45 -11.10 -3.83
C GLY A 173 43.05 -11.87 -4.99
#